data_AF-A0AB39U6G9-F1
#
_entry.id   AF-A0AB39U6G9-F1
#
_cell.length_a   1.000
_cell.length_b   1.000
_cell.length_c   1.000
_cell.angle_alpha   90.00
_cell.angle_beta   90.00
_cell.angle_gamma   90.00
#
_symmetry.space_group_name_H-M   'P 1'
#
loop_
_entity.id
_entity.type
_entity.pdbx_description
1 polymer ?
#
loop_
_entity_poly.entity_id
_entity_poly.type
_entity_poly.pdbx_seq_one_letter_code
_entity_poly.pdbx_strand_id
1 'polypeptide(L)'
;MGKHRGRHAARLTTTHLQASNTRLLAVREDADNMTAPGSASSLQPPKPPLPRTPLTACDPDTPLSALWAIAREQPELRRYIIANPSATPDLLEYIAQSGGPGVTHCMRILLDSLESKAHDLSSRTAA
;
A
#
# COMPACT_ATOMS: atom_id res chain seq x y z
N MET A 1 65.74 25.93 1.66
CA MET A 1 66.47 24.67 1.95
C MET A 1 66.19 24.29 3.41
N GLY A 2 65.40 23.25 3.68
CA GLY A 2 65.09 22.84 5.06
C GLY A 2 63.99 21.78 5.08
N LYS A 3 64.32 20.61 5.59
CA LYS A 3 63.61 19.33 5.40
C LYS A 3 63.37 18.75 6.79
N HIS A 4 62.12 18.50 7.19
CA HIS A 4 61.83 17.60 8.31
C HIS A 4 60.51 16.85 8.10
N ARG A 5 60.56 15.59 8.51
CA ARG A 5 59.65 14.46 8.27
C ARG A 5 58.79 14.24 9.52
N GLY A 6 57.59 13.70 9.36
CA GLY A 6 56.79 13.04 10.41
C GLY A 6 55.34 12.84 9.93
N ARG A 7 54.92 11.68 9.42
CA ARG A 7 54.56 10.41 10.10
C ARG A 7 53.39 10.53 11.09
N HIS A 8 52.14 10.32 10.63
CA HIS A 8 51.03 9.70 11.36
C HIS A 8 50.04 9.19 10.28
N ALA A 9 49.94 7.89 9.97
CA ALA A 9 49.23 6.84 10.69
C ALA A 9 47.73 7.14 10.92
N ALA A 10 46.88 6.81 9.93
CA ALA A 10 45.47 6.50 10.17
C ALA A 10 45.00 5.50 9.11
N ARG A 11 44.81 4.27 9.58
CA ARG A 11 44.35 3.08 8.87
C ARG A 11 42.82 3.16 8.83
N LEU A 12 42.23 3.39 7.67
CA LEU A 12 40.79 3.23 7.46
C LEU A 12 40.57 1.92 6.70
N THR A 13 40.22 0.88 7.44
CA THR A 13 39.69 -0.37 6.91
C THR A 13 38.25 -0.12 6.47
N THR A 14 38.04 0.09 5.17
CA THR A 14 36.70 0.07 4.59
C THR A 14 36.41 -1.32 4.04
N THR A 15 35.31 -1.88 4.52
CA THR A 15 34.87 -3.25 4.36
C THR A 15 33.90 -3.35 3.18
N HIS A 16 34.22 -4.26 2.26
CA HIS A 16 33.34 -5.17 1.53
C HIS A 16 32.08 -4.62 0.80
N LEU A 17 32.08 -4.73 -0.53
CA LEU A 17 30.89 -5.10 -1.29
C LEU A 17 31.29 -6.01 -2.46
N GLN A 18 30.90 -7.28 -2.33
CA GLN A 18 31.15 -8.34 -3.29
C GLN A 18 30.22 -8.17 -4.50
N ALA A 19 30.83 -7.95 -5.67
CA ALA A 19 30.15 -7.98 -6.95
C ALA A 19 29.89 -9.44 -7.34
N SER A 20 28.63 -9.86 -7.27
CA SER A 20 28.18 -11.16 -7.75
C SER A 20 27.52 -11.01 -9.12
N ASN A 21 28.33 -10.82 -10.17
CA ASN A 21 27.86 -10.92 -11.56
C ASN A 21 28.12 -12.34 -12.08
N THR A 22 27.21 -13.26 -11.77
CA THR A 22 27.23 -14.62 -12.32
C THR A 22 26.68 -14.57 -13.76
N ARG A 23 27.61 -14.56 -14.71
CA ARG A 23 27.39 -14.69 -16.15
C ARG A 23 26.98 -16.12 -16.48
N LEU A 24 25.69 -16.35 -16.74
CA LEU A 24 25.19 -17.62 -17.27
C LEU A 24 24.92 -17.47 -18.77
N LEU A 25 25.79 -18.07 -19.57
CA LEU A 25 25.63 -18.25 -21.01
C LEU A 25 24.90 -19.58 -21.29
N ALA A 26 24.07 -19.54 -22.32
CA ALA A 26 23.47 -20.62 -23.08
C ALA A 26 22.16 -21.22 -22.51
N VAL A 27 21.06 -21.14 -23.28
CA VAL A 27 20.70 -22.15 -24.30
C VAL A 27 19.37 -21.77 -24.99
N ARG A 28 19.44 -21.74 -26.33
CA ARG A 28 18.44 -22.02 -27.38
C ARG A 28 17.15 -21.19 -27.51
N GLU A 29 17.15 -20.46 -28.63
CA GLU A 29 16.00 -20.05 -29.41
C GLU A 29 15.35 -21.28 -30.04
N ASP A 30 14.06 -21.51 -29.79
CA ASP A 30 13.21 -22.30 -30.67
C ASP A 30 11.85 -21.59 -30.79
N ALA A 31 11.52 -21.32 -32.03
CA ALA A 31 10.37 -20.57 -32.48
C ALA A 31 9.09 -21.41 -32.38
N ASP A 32 8.02 -20.81 -31.86
CA ASP A 32 6.68 -21.12 -32.34
C ASP A 32 5.84 -19.84 -32.34
N ASN A 33 5.82 -19.21 -33.52
CA ASN A 33 4.93 -18.12 -33.88
C ASN A 33 3.66 -18.73 -34.46
N MET A 34 2.51 -18.54 -33.82
CA MET A 34 1.27 -18.21 -34.54
C MET A 34 0.15 -17.68 -33.62
N THR A 35 -0.14 -16.38 -33.79
CA THR A 35 -1.47 -15.80 -34.02
C THR A 35 -2.53 -15.80 -32.90
N ALA A 36 -2.79 -14.61 -32.32
CA ALA A 36 -4.10 -13.94 -32.31
C ALA A 36 -3.97 -12.48 -31.77
N PRO A 37 -4.90 -11.57 -32.11
CA PRO A 37 -4.64 -10.31 -32.79
C PRO A 37 -4.26 -9.16 -31.86
N GLY A 38 -3.63 -8.14 -32.46
CA GLY A 38 -3.41 -6.83 -31.85
C GLY A 38 -4.70 -6.27 -31.26
N SER A 39 -4.80 -6.35 -29.93
CA SER A 39 -5.67 -5.47 -29.18
C SER A 39 -5.04 -4.09 -29.30
N ALA A 40 -5.63 -3.24 -30.14
CA ALA A 40 -5.39 -1.82 -30.12
C ALA A 40 -5.81 -1.29 -28.74
N SER A 41 -4.98 -1.52 -27.73
CA SER A 41 -5.10 -0.90 -26.42
C SER A 41 -4.83 0.57 -26.61
N SER A 42 -5.93 1.27 -26.86
CA SER A 42 -6.21 2.66 -26.53
C SER A 42 -4.96 3.46 -26.17
N LEU A 43 -4.54 4.36 -27.06
CA LEU A 43 -3.51 5.38 -26.85
C LEU A 43 -3.91 6.41 -25.75
N GLN A 44 -4.83 6.06 -24.86
CA GLN A 44 -5.19 6.90 -23.74
C GLN A 44 -4.05 6.90 -22.73
N PRO A 45 -3.61 8.09 -22.27
CA PRO A 45 -2.63 8.18 -21.21
C PRO A 45 -3.15 7.42 -19.97
N PRO A 46 -2.27 6.79 -19.19
CA PRO A 46 -2.68 6.08 -17.99
C PRO A 46 -3.47 7.04 -17.10
N LYS A 47 -4.61 6.55 -16.56
CA LYS A 47 -5.44 7.34 -15.65
C LYS A 47 -4.54 7.89 -14.53
N PRO A 48 -4.63 9.20 -14.21
CA PRO A 48 -3.82 9.78 -13.15
C PRO A 48 -3.93 8.99 -11.83
N PRO A 49 -2.85 8.92 -11.03
CA PRO A 49 -2.91 8.31 -9.71
C PRO A 49 -4.03 8.92 -8.87
N LEU A 50 -4.75 8.09 -8.14
CA LEU A 50 -5.83 8.55 -7.28
C LEU A 50 -5.27 9.44 -6.15
N PRO A 51 -5.90 10.59 -5.87
CA PRO A 51 -5.43 11.50 -4.84
C PRO A 51 -5.58 10.88 -3.45
N ARG A 52 -4.53 11.00 -2.62
CA ARG A 52 -4.50 10.49 -1.24
C ARG A 52 -5.10 11.54 -0.28
N THR A 53 -6.42 11.66 -0.27
CA THR A 53 -7.14 12.65 0.55
C THR A 53 -8.22 11.99 1.42
N PRO A 54 -8.68 12.67 2.49
CA PRO A 54 -9.81 12.18 3.28
C PRO A 54 -11.08 11.93 2.46
N LEU A 55 -11.36 12.79 1.47
CA LEU A 55 -12.53 12.64 0.59
C LEU A 55 -12.44 11.34 -0.20
N THR A 56 -11.30 11.08 -0.84
CA THR A 56 -11.05 9.81 -1.54
C THR A 56 -11.16 8.62 -0.59
N ALA A 57 -10.65 8.73 0.63
CA ALA A 57 -10.66 7.62 1.59
C ALA A 57 -12.09 7.21 2.02
N CYS A 58 -13.03 8.16 2.10
CA CYS A 58 -14.45 7.89 2.41
C CYS A 58 -15.33 7.61 1.18
N ASP A 59 -14.84 7.88 -0.03
CA ASP A 59 -15.64 7.80 -1.26
C ASP A 59 -16.00 6.33 -1.59
N PRO A 60 -17.30 5.99 -1.75
CA PRO A 60 -17.75 4.63 -2.09
C PRO A 60 -17.19 4.12 -3.42
N ASP A 61 -16.86 5.00 -4.37
CA ASP A 61 -16.34 4.62 -5.68
C ASP A 61 -14.82 4.40 -5.69
N THR A 62 -14.16 4.61 -4.54
CA THR A 62 -12.71 4.36 -4.45
C THR A 62 -12.42 2.87 -4.50
N PRO A 63 -11.60 2.40 -5.46
CA PRO A 63 -11.34 0.99 -5.63
C PRO A 63 -10.60 0.40 -4.42
N LEU A 64 -10.93 -0.84 -4.07
CA LEU A 64 -10.38 -1.52 -2.89
C LEU A 64 -8.84 -1.57 -2.89
N SER A 65 -8.21 -1.77 -4.06
CA SER A 65 -6.75 -1.73 -4.20
C SER A 65 -6.15 -0.38 -3.80
N ALA A 66 -6.84 0.73 -4.11
CA ALA A 66 -6.42 2.05 -3.70
C ALA A 66 -6.62 2.25 -2.19
N LEU A 67 -7.71 1.76 -1.60
CA LEU A 67 -7.92 1.81 -0.15
C LEU A 67 -6.82 1.06 0.62
N TRP A 68 -6.44 -0.14 0.18
CA TRP A 68 -5.30 -0.87 0.74
C TRP A 68 -3.97 -0.12 0.64
N ALA A 69 -3.76 0.60 -0.47
CA ALA A 69 -2.57 1.43 -0.64
C ALA A 69 -2.61 2.66 0.29
N ILE A 70 -3.76 3.34 0.42
CA ILE A 70 -3.94 4.43 1.40
C ILE A 70 -3.67 3.93 2.81
N ALA A 71 -4.24 2.79 3.21
CA ALA A 71 -4.08 2.26 4.56
C ALA A 71 -2.61 1.94 4.90
N ARG A 72 -1.83 1.41 3.95
CA ARG A 72 -0.42 1.10 4.17
C ARG A 72 0.48 2.33 4.16
N GLU A 73 0.22 3.27 3.25
CA GLU A 73 1.11 4.40 2.97
C GLU A 73 0.78 5.65 3.80
N GLN A 74 -0.46 5.80 4.27
CA GLN A 74 -0.98 7.02 4.89
C GLN A 74 -1.72 6.74 6.21
N PRO A 75 -1.01 6.53 7.33
CA PRO A 75 -1.62 6.23 8.63
C PRO A 75 -2.64 7.27 9.10
N GLU A 76 -2.42 8.56 8.80
CA GLU A 76 -3.33 9.67 9.12
C GLU A 76 -4.70 9.55 8.42
N LEU A 77 -4.75 8.84 7.28
CA LEU A 77 -5.97 8.70 6.50
C LEU A 77 -6.81 7.48 6.89
N ARG A 78 -6.25 6.53 7.66
CA ARG A 78 -6.93 5.28 8.03
C ARG A 78 -8.27 5.49 8.71
N ARG A 79 -8.38 6.53 9.56
CA ARG A 79 -9.65 6.84 10.26
C ARG A 79 -10.81 7.16 9.32
N TYR A 80 -10.52 7.69 8.14
CA TYR A 80 -11.54 8.03 7.14
C TYR A 80 -12.01 6.79 6.37
N ILE A 81 -11.12 5.82 6.14
CA ILE A 81 -11.48 4.53 5.49
C ILE A 81 -12.55 3.78 6.29
N ILE A 82 -12.59 3.95 7.61
CA ILE A 82 -13.59 3.33 8.50
C ILE A 82 -15.03 3.73 8.12
N ALA A 83 -15.21 4.95 7.61
CA ALA A 83 -16.50 5.44 7.15
C ALA A 83 -16.81 5.07 5.69
N ASN A 84 -15.89 4.42 4.98
CA ASN A 84 -16.09 4.03 3.59
C ASN A 84 -16.96 2.76 3.51
N PRO A 85 -18.15 2.82 2.88
CA PRO A 85 -19.05 1.67 2.79
C PRO A 85 -18.49 0.52 1.93
N SER A 86 -17.53 0.80 1.05
CA SER A 86 -16.86 -0.18 0.20
C SER A 86 -15.65 -0.84 0.89
N ALA A 87 -15.31 -0.43 2.12
CA ALA A 87 -14.23 -1.06 2.88
C ALA A 87 -14.63 -2.49 3.31
N THR A 88 -13.76 -3.45 3.01
CA THR A 88 -14.00 -4.86 3.37
C THR A 88 -13.67 -5.12 4.84
N PRO A 89 -14.25 -6.16 5.46
CA PRO A 89 -13.92 -6.57 6.83
C PRO A 89 -12.41 -6.76 7.03
N ASP A 90 -11.72 -7.46 6.12
CA ASP A 90 -10.27 -7.70 6.18
C ASP A 90 -9.46 -6.40 6.22
N LEU A 91 -9.90 -5.38 5.47
CA LEU A 91 -9.24 -4.07 5.47
C LEU A 91 -9.47 -3.34 6.80
N LEU A 92 -10.69 -3.37 7.33
CA LEU A 92 -11.01 -2.75 8.62
C LEU A 92 -10.27 -3.45 9.77
N GLU A 93 -10.15 -4.77 9.72
CA GLU A 93 -9.36 -5.55 10.67
C GLU A 93 -7.88 -5.17 10.60
N TYR A 94 -7.30 -5.11 9.41
CA TYR A 94 -5.92 -4.64 9.24
C TYR A 94 -5.71 -3.24 9.83
N ILE A 95 -6.65 -2.32 9.60
CA ILE A 95 -6.61 -0.96 10.14
C ILE A 95 -6.70 -0.97 11.67
N ALA A 96 -7.59 -1.79 12.24
CA ALA A 96 -7.75 -1.92 13.68
C ALA A 96 -6.46 -2.43 14.35
N GLN A 97 -5.80 -3.42 13.75
CA GLN A 97 -4.53 -3.98 14.24
C GLN A 97 -3.36 -2.99 14.06
N SER A 98 -3.31 -2.31 12.90
CA SER A 98 -2.22 -1.39 12.57
C SER A 98 -2.34 -0.03 13.26
N GLY A 99 -3.53 0.31 13.76
CA GLY A 99 -3.84 1.57 14.43
C GLY A 99 -3.65 2.80 13.53
N GLY A 100 -3.51 3.96 14.17
CA GLY A 100 -3.35 5.27 13.53
C GLY A 100 -4.11 6.35 14.27
N PRO A 101 -3.82 7.64 14.02
CA PRO A 101 -4.48 8.73 14.71
C PRO A 101 -6.00 8.70 14.53
N GLY A 102 -6.74 8.55 15.63
CA GLY A 102 -8.20 8.52 15.66
C GLY A 102 -8.85 7.19 15.25
N VAL A 103 -8.09 6.17 14.82
CA VAL A 103 -8.62 4.88 14.36
C VAL A 103 -9.47 4.19 15.43
N THR A 104 -8.95 4.06 16.65
CA THR A 104 -9.66 3.42 17.77
C THR A 104 -10.98 4.10 18.08
N HIS A 105 -11.00 5.44 18.06
CA HIS A 105 -12.20 6.21 18.35
C HIS A 105 -13.26 6.00 17.26
N CYS A 106 -12.87 6.07 16.00
CA CYS A 106 -13.77 5.83 14.87
C CYS A 106 -14.29 4.39 14.82
N MET A 107 -13.45 3.38 15.14
CA MET A 107 -13.91 1.98 15.22
C MET A 107 -14.98 1.79 16.30
N ARG A 108 -14.77 2.36 17.49
CA ARG A 108 -15.78 2.30 18.55
C ARG A 108 -17.11 2.89 18.07
N ILE A 109 -17.09 4.07 17.44
CA ILE A 109 -18.31 4.69 16.90
C ILE A 109 -18.99 3.79 15.86
N LEU A 110 -18.23 3.19 14.94
CA LEU A 110 -18.77 2.29 13.93
C LEU A 110 -19.48 1.09 14.59
N LEU A 111 -18.82 0.44 15.55
CA LEU A 111 -19.36 -0.72 16.26
C LEU A 111 -20.61 -0.35 17.08
N ASP A 112 -20.56 0.75 17.85
CA ASP A 112 -21.71 1.27 18.60
C ASP A 112 -22.93 1.52 17.66
N SER A 113 -22.67 2.03 16.45
CA SER A 113 -23.71 2.27 15.44
C SER A 113 -24.30 0.97 14.87
N LEU A 114 -23.47 -0.04 14.62
CA LEU A 114 -23.90 -1.35 14.14
C LEU A 114 -24.75 -2.07 15.18
N GLU A 115 -24.36 -2.01 16.46
CA GLU A 115 -25.13 -2.57 17.58
C GLU A 115 -26.48 -1.88 17.71
N SER A 116 -26.51 -0.55 17.64
CA SER A 116 -27.77 0.22 17.67
C SER A 116 -28.71 -0.19 16.53
N LYS A 117 -28.17 -0.38 15.32
CA LYS A 117 -28.94 -0.82 14.15
C LYS A 117 -29.46 -2.26 14.30
N ALA A 118 -28.69 -3.15 14.93
CA ALA A 118 -29.11 -4.53 15.18
C ALA A 118 -30.29 -4.61 16.17
N HIS A 119 -30.30 -3.77 17.22
CA HIS A 119 -31.41 -3.70 18.17
C HIS A 119 -32.71 -3.22 17.53
N ASP A 120 -32.64 -2.23 16.63
CA ASP A 120 -33.81 -1.74 15.88
C ASP A 120 -34.41 -2.83 14.98
N LEU A 121 -33.55 -3.57 14.25
CA LEU A 121 -33.99 -4.67 13.39
C LEU A 121 -34.66 -5.80 14.17
N SER A 122 -34.09 -6.16 15.33
CA SER A 122 -34.67 -7.19 16.22
C SER A 122 -36.06 -6.79 16.74
N SER A 123 -36.23 -5.51 17.08
CA SER A 123 -37.50 -4.95 17.57
C SER A 123 -38.59 -4.95 16.48
N ARG A 124 -38.21 -4.78 15.21
CA ARG A 124 -39.15 -4.79 14.07
C ARG A 124 -39.63 -6.18 13.67
N THR A 125 -38.84 -7.22 13.90
CA THR A 125 -39.21 -8.60 13.56
C THR A 125 -40.08 -9.29 14.60
N ALA A 126 -40.23 -8.68 15.79
CA ALA A 126 -40.99 -9.23 16.91
C ALA A 126 -42.47 -8.78 16.95
N ALA A 127 -42.93 -8.01 15.96
CA ALA A 127 -44.30 -7.52 15.80
C ALA A 127 -44.95 -8.12 14.55
#